data_AF-A0A914MUD1-F1
#
_entry.id   AF-A0A914MUD1-F1
#
_cell.length_a   1.000
_cell.length_b   1.000
_cell.length_c   1.000
_cell.angle_alpha   90.00
_cell.angle_beta   90.00
_cell.angle_gamma   90.00
#
_symmetry.space_group_name_H-M   'P 1'
#
loop_
_entity.id
_entity.type
_entity.pdbx_description
1 polymer ?
#
loop_
_entity_poly.entity_id
_entity_poly.type
_entity_poly.pdbx_seq_one_letter_code
_entity_poly.pdbx_strand_id
1 'polypeptide(L)'
;MADILTERGKPKFVHDGYLFVFHKMNKDEDIKFWRCEAFNKKDVKCKARLHSDLNNSVLRELNHHVCSVNPANVQKQVVVTGIKRRAIETMEPPATIRANAMENIPTPVLAQLPTKKATNLLVQRARRQNAVFPAVPQNINELEIPDRYQNYQRTDVLYGLLTNKTKSTYARFFRLVKEIWPQFNPRVFSTDYEAAIIGAIQEVFPRSDLAGCLFHLVRNLKKAICDANLMQRYKNDPLFAVDAKLITSIAFLPICDISLGIIALETYLPPELQPVLDWFITNYTGRLRMDGMRNQPRFDPAIWSVHRRKLHIKNSNGHSVVRIQIYGDSSIHYEKNRS
;
A
#
# COMPACT_ATOMS: atom_id res chain seq x y z
N MET A 1 25.88 -19.06 4.64
CA MET A 1 26.63 -17.91 4.05
C MET A 1 25.71 -17.19 3.08
N ALA A 2 25.79 -15.86 2.97
CA ALA A 2 24.96 -15.14 2.00
C ALA A 2 25.47 -15.42 0.59
N ASP A 3 24.59 -15.91 -0.30
CA ASP A 3 24.94 -16.15 -1.70
C ASP A 3 25.20 -14.82 -2.41
N ILE A 4 26.46 -14.47 -2.61
CA ILE A 4 26.83 -13.26 -3.36
C ILE A 4 26.71 -13.57 -4.85
N LEU A 5 26.17 -12.63 -5.62
CA LEU A 5 25.96 -12.78 -7.06
C LEU A 5 26.70 -11.69 -7.84
N THR A 6 27.22 -12.03 -9.01
CA THR A 6 27.71 -11.05 -9.99
C THR A 6 26.57 -10.22 -10.58
N GLU A 7 26.90 -9.16 -11.33
CA GLU A 7 25.92 -8.38 -12.09
C GLU A 7 25.13 -9.22 -13.10
N ARG A 8 25.74 -10.30 -13.62
CA ARG A 8 25.14 -11.26 -14.54
C ARG A 8 24.54 -12.49 -13.86
N GLY A 9 24.35 -12.45 -12.53
CA GLY A 9 23.69 -13.52 -11.77
C GLY A 9 24.55 -14.76 -11.48
N LYS A 10 25.83 -14.80 -11.86
CA LYS A 10 26.73 -15.91 -11.49
C LYS A 10 27.07 -15.87 -9.99
N PRO A 11 27.14 -17.02 -9.30
CA PRO A 11 27.56 -17.11 -7.90
C PRO A 11 28.99 -16.60 -7.67
N LYS A 12 29.19 -16.02 -6.48
CA LYS A 12 30.51 -15.69 -5.92
C LYS A 12 30.70 -16.41 -4.59
N PHE A 13 31.94 -16.80 -4.34
CA PHE A 13 32.38 -17.43 -3.11
C PHE A 13 33.40 -16.55 -2.40
N VAL A 14 33.30 -16.46 -1.08
CA VAL A 14 34.24 -15.70 -0.24
C VAL A 14 35.13 -16.69 0.49
N HIS A 15 36.44 -16.55 0.33
CA HIS A 15 37.44 -17.37 1.01
C HIS A 15 38.67 -16.53 1.32
N ASP A 16 39.14 -16.56 2.56
CA ASP A 16 40.31 -15.81 3.04
C ASP A 16 40.33 -14.32 2.63
N GLY A 17 39.16 -13.68 2.67
CA GLY A 17 38.99 -12.26 2.29
C GLY A 17 39.02 -11.97 0.78
N TYR A 18 39.20 -13.00 -0.05
CA TYR A 18 39.12 -12.92 -1.50
C TYR A 18 37.74 -13.33 -2.03
N LEU A 19 37.35 -12.72 -3.15
CA LEU A 19 36.15 -13.11 -3.90
C LEU A 19 36.54 -13.98 -5.09
N PHE A 20 35.86 -15.10 -5.22
CA PHE A 20 35.92 -15.98 -6.36
C PHE A 20 34.60 -15.98 -7.11
N VAL A 21 34.63 -16.02 -8.43
CA VAL A 21 33.47 -16.09 -9.31
C VAL A 21 33.35 -17.50 -9.85
N PHE A 22 32.13 -18.05 -9.85
CA PHE A 22 31.86 -19.36 -10.41
C PHE A 22 32.24 -19.43 -11.89
N HIS A 23 33.00 -20.46 -12.24
CA HIS A 23 33.40 -20.71 -13.61
C HIS A 23 32.62 -21.87 -14.23
N LYS A 24 32.74 -23.09 -13.68
CA LYS A 24 32.06 -24.30 -14.15
C LYS A 24 32.15 -25.44 -13.13
N MET A 25 31.42 -26.53 -13.35
CA MET A 25 31.59 -27.80 -12.66
C MET A 25 32.65 -28.69 -13.32
N ASN A 26 33.09 -29.74 -12.62
CA ASN A 26 33.74 -30.90 -13.24
C ASN A 26 32.72 -31.75 -14.03
N LYS A 27 33.20 -32.83 -14.66
CA LYS A 27 32.34 -33.71 -15.48
C LYS A 27 31.26 -34.42 -14.68
N ASP A 28 31.59 -34.81 -13.45
CA ASP A 28 30.71 -35.59 -12.57
C ASP A 28 29.79 -34.71 -11.71
N GLU A 29 29.85 -33.38 -11.91
CA GLU A 29 29.03 -32.36 -11.26
C GLU A 29 29.05 -32.35 -9.72
N ASP A 30 30.09 -32.87 -9.09
CA ASP A 30 30.30 -32.86 -7.63
C ASP A 30 31.30 -31.79 -7.16
N ILE A 31 32.10 -31.21 -8.08
CA ILE A 31 33.10 -30.18 -7.77
C ILE A 31 32.82 -28.88 -8.53
N LYS A 32 32.74 -27.77 -7.78
CA LYS A 32 32.63 -26.40 -8.30
C LYS A 32 34.01 -25.79 -8.50
N PHE A 33 34.28 -25.29 -9.71
CA PHE A 33 35.49 -24.53 -10.02
C PHE A 33 35.23 -23.03 -10.02
N TRP A 34 36.07 -22.32 -9.28
CA TRP A 34 36.00 -20.89 -9.09
C TRP A 34 37.29 -20.21 -9.53
N ARG A 35 37.19 -18.95 -9.95
CA ARG A 35 38.34 -18.11 -10.34
C ARG A 35 38.30 -16.81 -9.56
N CYS A 36 39.44 -16.25 -9.21
CA CYS A 36 39.50 -14.96 -8.54
C CYS A 36 38.71 -13.87 -9.31
N GLU A 37 38.05 -12.95 -8.62
CA GLU A 37 37.33 -11.82 -9.23
C GLU A 37 38.26 -10.95 -10.10
N ALA A 38 39.55 -10.87 -9.75
CA ALA A 38 40.57 -10.17 -10.53
C ALA A 38 41.12 -10.99 -11.70
N PHE A 39 40.58 -12.17 -12.02
CA PHE A 39 41.14 -13.04 -13.07
C PHE A 39 41.20 -12.40 -14.46
N ASN A 40 40.19 -11.58 -14.78
CA ASN A 40 40.09 -10.88 -16.07
C ASN A 40 40.25 -9.34 -15.94
N LYS A 41 40.71 -8.81 -14.80
CA LYS A 41 40.92 -7.37 -14.68
C LYS A 41 42.12 -6.95 -15.54
N LYS A 42 42.00 -5.80 -16.21
CA LYS A 42 43.06 -5.27 -17.08
C LYS A 42 44.34 -4.94 -16.29
N ASP A 43 44.16 -4.37 -15.11
CA ASP A 43 45.26 -3.84 -14.29
C ASP A 43 45.97 -4.94 -13.48
N VAL A 44 45.25 -5.99 -13.08
CA VAL A 44 45.77 -7.11 -12.29
C VAL A 44 45.15 -8.39 -12.81
N LYS A 45 45.94 -9.26 -13.47
CA LYS A 45 45.49 -10.56 -14.01
C LYS A 45 45.73 -11.69 -13.02
N CYS A 46 44.89 -11.80 -11.99
CA CYS A 46 45.10 -12.77 -10.92
C CYS A 46 44.71 -14.20 -11.33
N LYS A 47 45.66 -15.13 -11.36
CA LYS A 47 45.43 -16.52 -11.81
C LYS A 47 44.96 -17.48 -10.70
N ALA A 48 44.71 -16.98 -9.49
CA ALA A 48 44.22 -17.79 -8.37
C ALA A 48 42.86 -18.46 -8.67
N ARG A 49 42.73 -19.71 -8.26
CA ARG A 49 41.55 -20.56 -8.43
C ARG A 49 41.26 -21.33 -7.15
N LEU A 50 40.00 -21.70 -7.01
CA LEU A 50 39.50 -22.44 -5.85
C LEU A 50 38.57 -23.54 -6.35
N HIS A 51 38.64 -24.70 -5.75
CA HIS A 51 37.72 -25.82 -5.95
C HIS A 51 36.95 -26.05 -4.66
N SER A 52 35.64 -26.22 -4.75
CA SER A 52 34.79 -26.56 -3.61
C SER A 52 33.87 -27.73 -3.94
N ASP A 53 33.34 -28.39 -2.91
CA ASP A 53 32.22 -29.32 -3.06
C ASP A 53 30.91 -28.57 -3.36
N LEU A 54 29.80 -29.32 -3.42
CA LEU A 54 28.45 -28.79 -3.60
C LEU A 54 27.96 -27.94 -2.42
N ASN A 55 28.45 -28.20 -1.20
CA ASN A 55 28.13 -27.46 0.01
C ASN A 55 29.02 -26.20 0.19
N ASN A 56 29.88 -25.93 -0.78
CA ASN A 56 30.88 -24.87 -0.79
C ASN A 56 31.97 -25.03 0.29
N SER A 57 32.29 -26.25 0.70
CA SER A 57 33.49 -26.58 1.47
C SER A 57 34.71 -26.55 0.55
N VAL A 58 35.79 -25.89 0.98
CA VAL A 58 37.01 -25.77 0.17
C VAL A 58 37.71 -27.13 0.06
N LEU A 59 37.94 -27.59 -1.17
CA LEU A 59 38.66 -28.82 -1.46
C LEU A 59 40.12 -28.55 -1.86
N ARG A 60 40.35 -27.47 -2.64
CA ARG A 60 41.69 -27.13 -3.12
C ARG A 60 41.81 -25.66 -3.53
N GLU A 61 42.93 -25.06 -3.19
CA GLU A 61 43.38 -23.77 -3.71
C GLU A 61 44.49 -23.97 -4.75
N LEU A 62 44.45 -23.18 -5.83
CA LEU A 62 45.45 -23.25 -6.89
C LEU A 62 45.96 -21.86 -7.26
N ASN A 63 47.28 -21.73 -7.34
CA ASN A 63 48.03 -20.49 -7.58
C ASN A 63 47.90 -19.45 -6.46
N HIS A 64 48.95 -18.66 -6.27
CA HIS A 64 48.95 -17.57 -5.30
C HIS A 64 48.24 -16.33 -5.83
N HIS A 65 47.63 -15.57 -4.91
CA HIS A 65 47.05 -14.27 -5.22
C HIS A 65 48.13 -13.23 -5.50
N VAL A 66 47.96 -12.49 -6.59
CA VAL A 66 48.74 -11.28 -6.91
C VAL A 66 47.90 -10.01 -6.77
N CYS A 67 46.67 -10.16 -6.28
CA CYS A 67 45.74 -9.07 -5.99
C CYS A 67 45.63 -8.88 -4.47
N SER A 68 45.39 -7.65 -4.03
CA SER A 68 45.19 -7.36 -2.61
C SER A 68 43.82 -7.81 -2.12
N VAL A 69 43.76 -8.21 -0.84
CA VAL A 69 42.49 -8.44 -0.13
C VAL A 69 41.71 -7.13 -0.08
N ASN A 70 40.39 -7.18 -0.29
CA ASN A 70 39.53 -6.00 -0.21
C ASN A 70 38.25 -6.32 0.56
N PRO A 71 38.31 -6.28 1.91
CA PRO A 71 37.16 -6.61 2.77
C PRO A 71 35.97 -5.68 2.53
N ALA A 72 36.22 -4.40 2.24
CA ALA A 72 35.19 -3.42 1.95
C ALA A 72 34.40 -3.78 0.67
N ASN A 73 35.07 -4.27 -0.38
CA ASN A 73 34.39 -4.77 -1.57
C ASN A 73 33.59 -6.04 -1.27
N VAL A 74 34.11 -6.97 -0.46
CA VAL A 74 33.34 -8.15 -0.04
C VAL A 74 32.03 -7.74 0.63
N GLN A 75 32.12 -6.85 1.62
CA GLN A 75 30.95 -6.39 2.37
C GLN A 75 29.98 -5.59 1.48
N LYS A 76 30.48 -4.74 0.57
CA LYS A 76 29.67 -4.07 -0.45
C LYS A 76 28.84 -5.06 -1.27
N GLN A 77 29.45 -6.15 -1.74
CA GLN A 77 28.76 -7.14 -2.56
C GLN A 77 27.66 -7.86 -1.76
N VAL A 78 27.94 -8.19 -0.49
CA VAL A 78 26.93 -8.75 0.43
C VAL A 78 25.73 -7.82 0.58
N VAL A 79 25.97 -6.53 0.83
CA VAL A 79 24.92 -5.51 0.98
C VAL A 79 24.09 -5.38 -0.31
N VAL A 80 24.75 -5.26 -1.47
CA VAL A 80 24.06 -5.13 -2.77
C VAL A 80 23.20 -6.36 -3.07
N THR A 81 23.71 -7.57 -2.79
CA THR A 81 22.92 -8.79 -2.98
C THR A 81 21.75 -8.86 -1.98
N GLY A 82 21.95 -8.43 -0.73
CA GLY A 82 20.88 -8.26 0.24
C GLY A 82 19.77 -7.32 -0.23
N ILE A 83 20.13 -6.15 -0.78
CA ILE A 83 19.19 -5.18 -1.35
C ILE A 83 18.38 -5.82 -2.49
N LYS A 84 19.04 -6.50 -3.43
CA LYS A 84 18.36 -7.16 -4.56
C LYS A 84 17.40 -8.25 -4.10
N ARG A 85 17.84 -9.08 -3.16
CA ARG A 85 17.04 -10.16 -2.58
C ARG A 85 15.80 -9.61 -1.88
N ARG A 86 15.97 -8.66 -0.95
CA ARG A 86 14.84 -8.01 -0.27
C ARG A 86 13.90 -7.28 -1.23
N ALA A 87 14.42 -6.70 -2.31
CA ALA A 87 13.61 -6.06 -3.34
C ALA A 87 12.67 -7.04 -4.05
N ILE A 88 13.04 -8.31 -4.17
CA ILE A 88 12.24 -9.39 -4.77
C ILE A 88 11.31 -10.00 -3.72
N GLU A 89 11.79 -10.22 -2.51
CA GLU A 89 11.04 -10.87 -1.42
C GLU A 89 9.99 -9.95 -0.76
N THR A 90 10.13 -8.62 -0.87
CA THR A 90 9.29 -7.66 -0.12
C THR A 90 8.74 -6.52 -0.99
N MET A 91 7.62 -5.95 -0.52
CA MET A 91 6.95 -4.77 -1.12
C MET A 91 7.45 -3.43 -0.55
N GLU A 92 8.51 -3.43 0.26
CA GLU A 92 9.03 -2.23 0.90
C GLU A 92 9.46 -1.17 -0.16
N PRO A 93 9.28 0.13 0.11
CA PRO A 93 9.81 1.15 -0.79
C PRO A 93 11.34 1.16 -0.78
N PRO A 94 12.01 1.58 -1.88
CA PRO A 94 13.47 1.58 -1.97
C PRO A 94 14.20 2.31 -0.83
N ALA A 95 13.57 3.34 -0.26
CA ALA A 95 14.11 4.08 0.89
C ALA A 95 14.23 3.19 2.14
N THR A 96 13.21 2.37 2.43
CA THR A 96 13.20 1.43 3.56
C THR A 96 14.21 0.31 3.35
N ILE A 97 14.26 -0.27 2.14
CA ILE A 97 15.25 -1.30 1.80
C ILE A 97 16.67 -0.75 1.97
N ARG A 98 16.92 0.48 1.53
CA ARG A 98 18.22 1.15 1.67
C ARG A 98 18.58 1.42 3.13
N ALA A 99 17.65 1.94 3.93
CA ALA A 99 17.90 2.22 5.34
C ALA A 99 18.30 0.95 6.10
N ASN A 100 17.52 -0.12 5.93
CA ASN A 100 17.79 -1.43 6.53
C ASN A 100 19.12 -2.03 6.05
N ALA A 101 19.45 -1.91 4.76
CA ALA A 101 20.69 -2.45 4.22
C ALA A 101 21.95 -1.69 4.66
N MET A 102 21.79 -0.45 5.13
CA MET A 102 22.88 0.41 5.63
C MET A 102 22.99 0.37 7.16
N GLU A 103 22.04 -0.27 7.85
CA GLU A 103 22.05 -0.43 9.29
C GLU A 103 23.27 -1.26 9.73
N ASN A 104 24.02 -0.78 10.73
CA ASN A 104 25.21 -1.44 11.27
C ASN A 104 26.36 -1.68 10.28
N ILE A 105 26.43 -0.93 9.17
CA ILE A 105 27.55 -0.99 8.23
C ILE A 105 28.68 -0.05 8.69
N PRO A 106 29.94 -0.52 8.78
CA PRO A 106 31.08 0.33 9.14
C PRO A 106 31.28 1.50 8.17
N THR A 107 31.65 2.67 8.71
CA THR A 107 31.86 3.93 7.95
C THR A 107 32.75 3.79 6.71
N PRO A 108 33.90 3.07 6.74
CA PRO A 108 34.76 2.91 5.56
C PRO A 108 34.07 2.20 4.38
N VAL A 109 33.07 1.36 4.65
CA VAL A 109 32.33 0.60 3.64
C VAL A 109 31.23 1.44 3.03
N LEU A 110 30.62 2.37 3.79
CA LEU A 110 29.57 3.28 3.31
C LEU A 110 30.00 4.09 2.07
N ALA A 111 31.28 4.50 2.01
CA ALA A 111 31.83 5.23 0.87
C ALA A 111 31.85 4.42 -0.44
N GLN A 112 31.86 3.08 -0.35
CA GLN A 112 31.88 2.19 -1.51
C GLN A 112 30.49 1.68 -1.91
N LEU A 113 29.47 1.93 -1.07
CA LEU A 113 28.09 1.51 -1.32
C LEU A 113 27.42 2.35 -2.41
N PRO A 114 26.39 1.79 -3.08
CA PRO A 114 25.64 2.53 -4.10
C PRO A 114 24.94 3.77 -3.51
N THR A 115 24.89 4.83 -4.31
CA THR A 115 24.14 6.06 -3.99
C THR A 115 22.64 5.79 -3.89
N LYS A 116 21.86 6.75 -3.35
CA LYS A 116 20.39 6.67 -3.32
C LYS A 116 19.80 6.39 -4.71
N LYS A 117 20.26 7.12 -5.72
CA LYS A 117 19.81 6.97 -7.11
C LYS A 117 20.17 5.59 -7.67
N ALA A 118 21.40 5.12 -7.44
CA ALA A 118 21.82 3.79 -7.87
C ALA A 118 21.03 2.67 -7.17
N THR A 119 20.74 2.83 -5.88
CA THR A 119 19.93 1.88 -5.10
C THR A 119 18.51 1.76 -5.65
N ASN A 120 17.87 2.88 -5.98
CA ASN A 120 16.54 2.87 -6.61
C ASN A 120 16.54 2.10 -7.94
N LEU A 121 17.56 2.31 -8.78
CA LEU A 121 17.69 1.60 -10.05
C LEU A 121 17.95 0.10 -9.85
N LEU A 122 18.74 -0.28 -8.85
CA LEU A 122 18.98 -1.69 -8.49
C LEU A 122 17.67 -2.38 -8.07
N VAL A 123 16.89 -1.76 -7.19
CA VAL A 123 15.59 -2.26 -6.74
C VAL A 123 14.63 -2.39 -7.93
N GLN A 124 14.53 -1.36 -8.76
CA GLN A 124 13.66 -1.36 -9.94
C GLN A 124 14.03 -2.47 -10.92
N ARG A 125 15.32 -2.64 -11.23
CA ARG A 125 15.79 -3.70 -12.16
C ARG A 125 15.54 -5.10 -11.61
N ALA A 126 15.85 -5.32 -10.33
CA ALA A 126 15.62 -6.62 -9.68
C ALA A 126 14.12 -7.00 -9.71
N ARG A 127 13.24 -6.03 -9.44
CA ARG A 127 11.78 -6.21 -9.50
C ARG A 127 11.27 -6.49 -10.90
N ARG A 128 11.73 -5.73 -11.90
CA ARG A 128 11.35 -5.92 -13.32
C ARG A 128 11.77 -7.28 -13.86
N GLN A 129 13.00 -7.72 -13.56
CA GLN A 129 13.51 -9.02 -14.02
C GLN A 129 12.73 -10.22 -13.47
N ASN A 130 12.12 -10.08 -12.29
CA ASN A 130 11.37 -11.17 -11.64
C ASN A 130 9.86 -11.04 -11.82
N ALA A 131 9.36 -10.07 -12.62
CA ALA A 131 7.94 -9.83 -12.86
C ALA A 131 7.05 -9.68 -11.59
N VAL A 132 7.65 -9.49 -10.40
CA VAL A 132 6.91 -9.41 -9.12
C VAL A 132 6.10 -8.11 -9.00
N PHE A 133 6.37 -7.13 -9.87
CA PHE A 133 5.72 -5.82 -9.84
C PHE A 133 5.36 -5.36 -11.26
N PRO A 134 4.08 -5.08 -11.55
CA PRO A 134 3.70 -4.44 -12.79
C PRO A 134 4.33 -3.05 -12.86
N ALA A 135 4.65 -2.60 -14.08
CA ALA A 135 5.04 -1.22 -14.32
C ALA A 135 3.93 -0.29 -13.79
N VAL A 136 4.30 0.91 -13.32
CA VAL A 136 3.29 1.91 -12.91
C VAL A 136 2.43 2.19 -14.15
N PRO A 137 1.13 1.87 -14.13
CA PRO A 137 0.29 2.01 -15.31
C PRO A 137 0.15 3.48 -15.67
N GLN A 138 0.32 3.80 -16.94
CA GLN A 138 0.15 5.17 -17.46
C GLN A 138 -1.34 5.52 -17.62
N ASN A 139 -2.19 4.51 -17.75
CA ASN A 139 -3.63 4.63 -17.91
C ASN A 139 -4.34 3.41 -17.29
N ILE A 140 -5.67 3.48 -17.15
CA ILE A 140 -6.46 2.45 -16.44
C ILE A 140 -6.43 1.08 -17.11
N ASN A 141 -6.19 1.01 -18.43
CA ASN A 141 -6.14 -0.25 -19.18
C ASN A 141 -4.86 -1.04 -18.89
N GLU A 142 -3.81 -0.38 -18.42
CA GLU A 142 -2.53 -0.99 -18.03
C GLU A 142 -2.51 -1.45 -16.56
N LEU A 143 -3.56 -1.15 -15.78
CA LEU A 143 -3.61 -1.48 -14.35
C LEU A 143 -3.98 -2.96 -14.15
N GLU A 144 -2.96 -3.80 -13.97
CA GLU A 144 -3.14 -5.18 -13.50
C GLU A 144 -3.16 -5.22 -11.96
N ILE A 145 -4.27 -5.70 -11.39
CA ILE A 145 -4.42 -5.90 -9.93
C ILE A 145 -4.02 -7.36 -9.62
N PRO A 146 -2.91 -7.62 -8.89
CA PRO A 146 -2.50 -8.98 -8.54
C PRO A 146 -3.58 -9.77 -7.78
N ASP A 147 -3.68 -11.08 -8.00
CA ASP A 147 -4.73 -11.98 -7.46
C ASP A 147 -4.95 -11.85 -5.94
N ARG A 148 -3.86 -11.69 -5.18
CA ARG A 148 -3.91 -11.48 -3.72
C ARG A 148 -4.68 -10.22 -3.28
N TYR A 149 -4.88 -9.27 -4.18
CA TYR A 149 -5.66 -8.04 -3.96
C TYR A 149 -7.02 -8.07 -4.66
N GLN A 150 -7.28 -9.07 -5.50
CA GLN A 150 -8.58 -9.25 -6.13
C GLN A 150 -9.60 -9.82 -5.13
N ASN A 151 -9.13 -10.64 -4.19
CA ASN A 151 -9.99 -11.28 -3.20
C ASN A 151 -9.97 -10.54 -1.86
N TYR A 152 -11.09 -9.92 -1.51
CA TYR A 152 -11.32 -9.31 -0.20
C TYR A 152 -12.03 -10.33 0.71
N GLN A 153 -11.32 -10.88 1.69
CA GLN A 153 -11.94 -11.78 2.67
C GLN A 153 -12.67 -10.97 3.74
N ARG A 154 -14.00 -11.02 3.70
CA ARG A 154 -14.87 -10.29 4.62
C ARG A 154 -15.13 -11.12 5.86
N THR A 155 -14.54 -10.73 6.98
CA THR A 155 -14.88 -11.27 8.32
C THR A 155 -15.89 -10.36 9.00
N ASP A 156 -17.16 -10.75 8.99
CA ASP A 156 -18.18 -10.13 9.82
C ASP A 156 -18.02 -10.67 11.25
N VAL A 157 -17.97 -9.77 12.25
CA VAL A 157 -17.66 -10.13 13.64
C VAL A 157 -18.90 -10.11 14.53
N LEU A 158 -19.94 -9.39 14.12
CA LEU A 158 -21.16 -9.19 14.89
C LEU A 158 -22.35 -8.84 14.00
N TYR A 159 -23.49 -9.48 14.26
CA TYR A 159 -24.78 -9.15 13.66
C TYR A 159 -25.77 -8.65 14.73
N GLY A 160 -26.53 -7.62 14.40
CA GLY A 160 -27.59 -7.09 15.26
C GLY A 160 -28.87 -6.84 14.46
N LEU A 161 -29.97 -7.45 14.89
CA LEU A 161 -31.32 -7.15 14.38
C LEU A 161 -31.97 -6.15 15.32
N LEU A 162 -32.27 -4.95 14.81
CA LEU A 162 -32.83 -3.87 15.61
C LEU A 162 -34.27 -3.56 15.18
N THR A 163 -35.10 -3.21 16.16
CA THR A 163 -36.52 -2.89 15.96
C THR A 163 -36.74 -1.56 15.25
N ASN A 164 -35.78 -0.64 15.32
CA ASN A 164 -35.81 0.64 14.62
C ASN A 164 -34.41 1.26 14.56
N LYS A 165 -34.27 2.33 13.77
CA LYS A 165 -33.01 3.07 13.55
C LYS A 165 -32.87 4.31 14.44
N THR A 166 -33.35 4.26 15.69
CA THR A 166 -33.23 5.39 16.62
C THR A 166 -31.92 5.35 17.40
N LYS A 167 -31.46 6.50 17.89
CA LYS A 167 -30.23 6.61 18.68
C LYS A 167 -30.28 5.72 19.93
N SER A 168 -31.41 5.69 20.63
CA SER A 168 -31.58 4.90 21.86
C SER A 168 -31.46 3.39 21.58
N THR A 169 -32.03 2.89 20.48
CA THR A 169 -31.92 1.49 20.09
C THR A 169 -30.48 1.10 19.75
N TYR A 170 -29.77 1.93 18.97
CA TYR A 170 -28.34 1.70 18.69
C TYR A 170 -27.49 1.76 19.97
N ALA A 171 -27.74 2.72 20.86
CA ALA A 171 -26.99 2.85 22.11
C ALA A 171 -27.22 1.64 23.02
N ARG A 172 -28.45 1.14 23.11
CA ARG A 172 -28.76 -0.10 23.83
C ARG A 172 -28.02 -1.29 23.23
N PHE A 173 -28.04 -1.44 21.91
CA PHE A 173 -27.29 -2.50 21.21
C PHE A 173 -25.80 -2.47 21.57
N PHE A 174 -25.15 -1.31 21.45
CA PHE A 174 -23.73 -1.18 21.76
C PHE A 174 -23.39 -1.44 23.23
N ARG A 175 -24.29 -1.12 24.17
CA ARG A 175 -24.12 -1.49 25.58
C ARG A 175 -24.16 -3.01 25.77
N LEU A 176 -25.12 -3.70 25.17
CA LEU A 176 -25.19 -5.17 25.19
C LEU A 176 -23.93 -5.81 24.60
N VAL A 177 -23.38 -5.24 23.54
CA VAL A 177 -22.11 -5.72 22.95
C VAL A 177 -20.96 -5.60 23.95
N LYS A 178 -20.86 -4.49 24.70
CA LYS A 178 -19.83 -4.35 25.75
C LYS A 178 -20.03 -5.31 26.92
N GLU A 179 -21.29 -5.63 27.25
CA GLU A 179 -21.58 -6.61 28.29
C GLU A 179 -21.13 -8.02 27.88
N ILE A 180 -21.44 -8.43 26.65
CA ILE A 180 -21.06 -9.75 26.11
C ILE A 180 -19.56 -9.84 25.82
N TRP A 181 -18.97 -8.76 25.30
CA TRP A 181 -17.57 -8.68 24.94
C TRP A 181 -16.91 -7.44 25.57
N PRO A 182 -16.50 -7.51 26.85
CA PRO A 182 -15.93 -6.37 27.57
C PRO A 182 -14.66 -5.79 26.96
N GLN A 183 -13.90 -6.59 26.21
CA GLN A 183 -12.70 -6.16 25.48
C GLN A 183 -13.02 -5.48 24.14
N PHE A 184 -14.29 -5.41 23.73
CA PHE A 184 -14.70 -4.72 22.52
C PHE A 184 -14.51 -3.21 22.66
N ASN A 185 -13.35 -2.71 22.21
CA ASN A 185 -12.97 -1.30 22.28
C ASN A 185 -12.31 -0.86 20.96
N PRO A 186 -13.09 -0.74 19.86
CA PRO A 186 -12.54 -0.39 18.57
C PRO A 186 -12.01 1.05 18.57
N ARG A 187 -10.82 1.26 17.98
CA ARG A 187 -10.23 2.59 17.83
C ARG A 187 -11.03 3.48 16.88
N VAL A 188 -11.61 2.90 15.83
CA VAL A 188 -12.36 3.62 14.80
C VAL A 188 -13.63 2.85 14.45
N PHE A 189 -14.77 3.54 14.43
CA PHE A 189 -16.00 3.01 13.85
C PHE A 189 -16.18 3.53 12.44
N SER A 190 -16.32 2.63 11.46
CA SER A 190 -16.81 3.03 10.14
C SER A 190 -18.31 2.82 10.03
N THR A 191 -19.05 3.89 9.80
CA THR A 191 -20.51 3.88 9.79
C THR A 191 -21.08 4.51 8.54
N ASP A 192 -22.35 4.24 8.28
CA ASP A 192 -23.16 5.02 7.34
C ASP A 192 -23.39 6.45 7.86
N TYR A 193 -23.91 7.29 6.98
CA TYR A 193 -24.20 8.70 7.26
C TYR A 193 -25.56 8.86 7.95
N GLU A 194 -25.82 8.08 9.02
CA GLU A 194 -27.01 8.19 9.85
C GLU A 194 -26.67 8.88 11.19
N ALA A 195 -27.34 9.98 11.52
CA ALA A 195 -27.07 10.74 12.75
C ALA A 195 -27.35 9.92 14.03
N ALA A 196 -28.33 9.01 13.98
CA ALA A 196 -28.73 8.19 15.11
C ALA A 196 -27.62 7.25 15.59
N ILE A 197 -27.00 6.49 14.67
CA ILE A 197 -25.91 5.57 15.01
C ILE A 197 -24.63 6.32 15.38
N ILE A 198 -24.33 7.43 14.69
CA ILE A 198 -23.19 8.31 15.03
C ILE A 198 -23.32 8.79 16.47
N GLY A 199 -24.49 9.34 16.83
CA GLY A 199 -24.74 9.81 18.19
C GLY A 199 -24.69 8.70 19.23
N ALA A 200 -25.15 7.49 18.89
CA ALA A 200 -25.08 6.33 19.78
C ALA A 200 -23.63 5.85 20.02
N ILE A 201 -22.80 5.82 18.97
CA ILE A 201 -21.39 5.47 19.08
C ILE A 201 -20.65 6.48 19.95
N GLN A 202 -20.87 7.78 19.74
CA GLN A 202 -20.22 8.82 20.56
C GLN A 202 -20.63 8.73 22.03
N GLU A 203 -21.87 8.32 22.31
CA GLU A 203 -22.37 8.13 23.67
C GLU A 203 -21.74 6.91 24.36
N VAL A 204 -21.64 5.77 23.67
CA VAL A 204 -21.17 4.51 24.28
C VAL A 204 -19.64 4.36 24.21
N PHE A 205 -19.00 4.96 23.20
CA PHE A 205 -17.57 4.91 22.90
C PHE A 205 -17.00 6.31 22.61
N PRO A 206 -16.96 7.22 23.61
CA PRO A 206 -16.56 8.61 23.41
C PRO A 206 -15.10 8.81 22.99
N ARG A 207 -14.26 7.77 23.14
CA ARG A 207 -12.83 7.81 22.76
C ARG A 207 -12.55 7.22 21.38
N SER A 208 -13.56 6.62 20.74
CA SER A 208 -13.39 6.02 19.42
C SER A 208 -13.57 7.07 18.33
N ASP A 209 -12.70 7.03 17.33
CA ASP A 209 -12.83 7.88 16.16
C ASP A 209 -14.01 7.42 15.28
N LEU A 210 -14.63 8.37 14.60
CA LEU A 210 -15.72 8.10 13.65
C LEU A 210 -15.26 8.29 12.21
N ALA A 211 -15.67 7.35 11.36
CA ALA A 211 -15.31 7.29 9.96
C ALA A 211 -16.52 7.05 9.06
N GLY A 212 -16.93 8.06 8.32
CA GLY A 212 -17.87 7.94 7.21
C GLY A 212 -17.36 6.93 6.18
N CYS A 213 -18.24 6.00 5.81
CA CYS A 213 -17.93 4.94 4.87
C CYS A 213 -18.03 5.44 3.41
N LEU A 214 -16.94 5.37 2.65
CA LEU A 214 -16.90 5.80 1.25
C LEU A 214 -17.94 5.08 0.38
N PHE A 215 -18.19 3.79 0.61
CA PHE A 215 -19.21 3.04 -0.12
C PHE A 215 -20.60 3.67 0.04
N HIS A 216 -20.95 4.06 1.28
CA HIS A 216 -22.22 4.74 1.55
C HIS A 216 -22.23 6.17 1.01
N LEU A 217 -21.09 6.86 0.98
CA LEU A 217 -20.98 8.17 0.33
C LEU A 217 -21.30 8.07 -1.17
N VAL A 218 -20.73 7.08 -1.87
CA VAL A 218 -21.01 6.82 -3.29
C VAL A 218 -22.46 6.39 -3.51
N ARG A 219 -23.03 5.60 -2.58
CA ARG A 219 -24.46 5.25 -2.62
C ARG A 219 -25.36 6.49 -2.46
N ASN A 220 -25.02 7.38 -1.53
CA ASN A 220 -25.74 8.64 -1.32
C ASN A 220 -25.64 9.55 -2.55
N LEU A 221 -24.47 9.61 -3.21
CA LEU A 221 -24.31 10.31 -4.49
C LEU A 221 -25.30 9.76 -5.53
N LYS A 222 -25.37 8.44 -5.72
CA LYS A 222 -26.32 7.83 -6.65
C LYS A 222 -27.77 8.18 -6.32
N LYS A 223 -28.12 8.26 -5.03
CA LYS A 223 -29.43 8.72 -4.60
C LYS A 223 -29.67 10.18 -4.99
N ALA A 224 -28.71 11.07 -4.76
CA ALA A 224 -28.80 12.48 -5.16
C ALA A 224 -28.94 12.66 -6.69
N ILE A 225 -28.23 11.85 -7.48
CA ILE A 225 -28.39 11.81 -8.95
C ILE A 225 -29.81 11.36 -9.34
N CYS A 226 -30.38 10.41 -8.60
CA CYS A 226 -31.76 9.97 -8.79
C CYS A 226 -32.76 11.06 -8.45
N ASP A 227 -32.58 11.73 -7.32
CA ASP A 227 -33.45 12.83 -6.88
C ASP A 227 -33.37 14.03 -7.84
N ALA A 228 -32.23 14.21 -8.51
CA ALA A 228 -32.05 15.20 -9.60
C ALA A 228 -32.60 14.73 -10.97
N ASN A 229 -33.22 13.55 -11.07
CA ASN A 229 -33.71 12.94 -12.32
C ASN A 229 -32.63 12.64 -13.37
N LEU A 230 -31.37 12.49 -12.97
CA LEU A 230 -30.22 12.30 -13.87
C LEU A 230 -29.79 10.84 -14.03
N MET A 231 -30.50 9.89 -13.42
CA MET A 231 -30.07 8.48 -13.40
C MET A 231 -30.04 7.81 -14.77
N GLN A 232 -30.91 8.19 -15.70
CA GLN A 232 -30.85 7.67 -17.06
C GLN A 232 -29.59 8.16 -17.78
N ARG A 233 -29.29 9.46 -17.66
CA ARG A 233 -28.06 10.05 -18.21
C ARG A 233 -26.82 9.38 -17.62
N TYR A 234 -26.76 9.23 -16.30
CA TYR A 234 -25.67 8.57 -15.59
C TYR A 234 -25.43 7.11 -16.02
N LYS A 235 -26.46 6.36 -16.43
CA LYS A 235 -26.31 4.98 -16.90
C LYS A 235 -25.83 4.89 -18.34
N ASN A 236 -26.23 5.82 -19.18
CA ASN A 236 -26.07 5.73 -20.63
C ASN A 236 -24.86 6.53 -21.15
N ASP A 237 -24.32 7.46 -20.37
CA ASP A 237 -23.15 8.26 -20.72
C ASP A 237 -21.98 8.00 -19.75
N PRO A 238 -20.93 7.28 -20.18
CA PRO A 238 -19.76 7.01 -19.36
C PRO A 238 -19.00 8.25 -18.90
N LEU A 239 -18.92 9.31 -19.72
CA LEU A 239 -18.21 10.54 -19.37
C LEU A 239 -18.97 11.28 -18.28
N PHE A 240 -20.28 11.42 -18.44
CA PHE A 240 -21.14 11.99 -17.39
C PHE A 240 -21.05 11.20 -16.08
N ALA A 241 -20.97 9.87 -16.16
CA ALA A 241 -20.79 9.03 -14.99
C ALA A 241 -19.44 9.25 -14.30
N VAL A 242 -18.38 9.55 -15.05
CA VAL A 242 -17.08 9.94 -14.49
C VAL A 242 -17.20 11.30 -13.81
N ASP A 243 -17.79 12.30 -14.46
CA ASP A 243 -17.97 13.65 -13.91
C ASP A 243 -18.76 13.61 -12.60
N ALA A 244 -19.87 12.86 -12.56
CA ALA A 244 -20.65 12.69 -11.35
C ALA A 244 -19.85 12.04 -10.22
N LYS A 245 -18.97 11.07 -10.53
CA LYS A 245 -18.10 10.43 -9.54
C LYS A 245 -17.00 11.36 -9.02
N LEU A 246 -16.56 12.36 -9.80
CA LEU A 246 -15.58 13.36 -9.35
C LEU A 246 -16.07 14.11 -8.10
N ILE A 247 -17.37 14.29 -7.94
CA ILE A 247 -17.95 14.89 -6.71
C ILE A 247 -17.51 14.12 -5.46
N THR A 248 -17.55 12.77 -5.49
CA THR A 248 -17.10 11.95 -4.36
C THR A 248 -15.57 11.86 -4.23
N SER A 249 -14.83 12.28 -5.27
CA SER A 249 -13.36 12.27 -5.23
C SER A 249 -12.79 13.29 -4.25
N ILE A 250 -13.56 14.32 -3.87
CA ILE A 250 -13.21 15.31 -2.85
C ILE A 250 -12.86 14.65 -1.51
N ALA A 251 -13.44 13.48 -1.21
CA ALA A 251 -13.09 12.71 -0.01
C ALA A 251 -11.59 12.34 0.07
N PHE A 252 -10.87 12.34 -1.05
CA PHE A 252 -9.43 12.04 -1.10
C PHE A 252 -8.54 13.27 -0.95
N LEU A 253 -9.09 14.47 -0.92
CA LEU A 253 -8.32 15.70 -0.72
C LEU A 253 -7.97 15.92 0.76
N PRO A 254 -6.81 16.53 1.06
CA PRO A 254 -6.56 17.13 2.35
C PRO A 254 -7.71 18.06 2.74
N ILE A 255 -8.07 18.12 4.03
CA ILE A 255 -9.20 18.94 4.50
C ILE A 255 -9.01 20.42 4.12
N CYS A 256 -7.78 20.92 4.17
CA CYS A 256 -7.43 22.29 3.76
C CYS A 256 -7.69 22.57 2.27
N ASP A 257 -7.68 21.55 1.42
CA ASP A 257 -7.78 21.69 -0.04
C ASP A 257 -9.21 21.45 -0.54
N ILE A 258 -10.15 21.04 0.33
CA ILE A 258 -11.54 20.76 -0.04
C ILE A 258 -12.18 21.97 -0.73
N SER A 259 -11.91 23.19 -0.23
CA SER A 259 -12.47 24.40 -0.82
C SER A 259 -11.98 24.62 -2.26
N LEU A 260 -10.70 24.43 -2.51
CA LEU A 260 -10.13 24.53 -3.86
C LEU A 260 -10.69 23.44 -4.77
N GLY A 261 -10.86 22.22 -4.25
CA GLY A 261 -11.50 21.12 -4.99
C GLY A 261 -12.94 21.42 -5.39
N ILE A 262 -13.73 22.04 -4.52
CA ILE A 262 -15.10 22.46 -4.83
C ILE A 262 -15.13 23.51 -5.94
N ILE A 263 -14.31 24.57 -5.83
CA ILE A 263 -14.24 25.62 -6.85
C ILE A 263 -13.85 25.06 -8.22
N ALA A 264 -12.89 24.12 -8.24
CA ALA A 264 -12.49 23.43 -9.46
C ALA A 264 -13.65 22.62 -10.06
N LEU A 265 -14.45 21.92 -9.24
CA LEU A 265 -15.62 21.18 -9.72
C LEU A 265 -16.76 22.10 -10.17
N GLU A 266 -17.02 23.20 -9.48
CA GLU A 266 -18.02 24.19 -9.90
C GLU A 266 -17.73 24.71 -11.31
N THR A 267 -16.44 24.90 -11.63
CA THR A 267 -15.97 25.37 -12.95
C THR A 267 -15.99 24.27 -14.00
N TYR A 268 -15.62 23.03 -13.62
CA TYR A 268 -15.43 21.93 -14.57
C TYR A 268 -16.72 21.18 -14.91
N LEU A 269 -17.60 20.96 -13.92
CA LEU A 269 -18.75 20.09 -14.08
C LEU A 269 -19.84 20.72 -14.97
N PRO A 270 -20.55 19.90 -15.77
CA PRO A 270 -21.65 20.39 -16.58
C PRO A 270 -22.76 21.01 -15.70
N PRO A 271 -23.48 22.05 -16.19
CA PRO A 271 -24.54 22.71 -15.44
C PRO A 271 -25.59 21.75 -14.86
N GLU A 272 -25.87 20.65 -15.57
CA GLU A 272 -26.78 19.58 -15.15
C GLU A 272 -26.39 18.93 -13.82
N LEU A 273 -25.09 18.85 -13.48
CA LEU A 273 -24.62 18.24 -12.24
C LEU A 273 -24.55 19.22 -11.07
N GLN A 274 -24.78 20.52 -11.30
CA GLN A 274 -24.73 21.53 -10.24
C GLN A 274 -25.69 21.24 -9.07
N PRO A 275 -26.96 20.79 -9.29
CA PRO A 275 -27.83 20.39 -8.18
C PRO A 275 -27.27 19.27 -7.30
N VAL A 276 -26.54 18.32 -7.91
CA VAL A 276 -25.88 17.22 -7.20
C VAL A 276 -24.66 17.72 -6.43
N LEU A 277 -23.88 18.64 -7.01
CA LEU A 277 -22.77 19.29 -6.34
C LEU A 277 -23.25 20.15 -5.16
N ASP A 278 -24.31 20.93 -5.33
CA ASP A 278 -24.97 21.73 -4.29
C ASP A 278 -25.47 20.87 -3.13
N TRP A 279 -26.09 19.72 -3.45
CA TRP A 279 -26.47 18.72 -2.45
C TRP A 279 -25.24 18.25 -1.66
N PHE A 280 -24.14 17.94 -2.35
CA PHE A 280 -22.91 17.49 -1.72
C PHE A 280 -22.32 18.58 -0.80
N ILE A 281 -22.24 19.82 -1.29
CA ILE A 281 -21.76 20.97 -0.53
C ILE A 281 -22.59 21.13 0.74
N THR A 282 -23.91 21.15 0.61
CA THR A 282 -24.83 21.39 1.73
C THR A 282 -24.71 20.31 2.81
N ASN A 283 -24.53 19.04 2.43
CA ASN A 283 -24.52 17.92 3.38
C ASN A 283 -23.13 17.63 3.97
N TYR A 284 -22.04 17.87 3.23
CA TYR A 284 -20.71 17.35 3.60
C TYR A 284 -19.64 18.43 3.80
N THR A 285 -19.67 19.55 3.08
CA THR A 285 -18.63 20.60 3.21
C THR A 285 -19.11 21.85 3.93
N GLY A 286 -20.40 22.16 3.80
CA GLY A 286 -20.98 23.42 4.22
C GLY A 286 -20.79 24.50 3.15
N ARG A 287 -21.84 25.31 2.90
CA ARG A 287 -21.74 26.45 1.96
C ARG A 287 -20.74 27.49 2.49
N LEU A 288 -19.90 28.02 1.60
CA LEU A 288 -18.99 29.12 1.92
C LEU A 288 -19.81 30.40 2.10
N ARG A 289 -19.59 31.12 3.19
CA ARG A 289 -20.22 32.41 3.48
C ARG A 289 -19.31 33.55 2.99
N MET A 290 -19.88 34.75 2.91
CA MET A 290 -19.16 35.96 2.51
C MET A 290 -17.99 36.32 3.45
N ASP A 291 -18.02 35.85 4.70
CA ASP A 291 -16.95 36.04 5.70
C ASP A 291 -15.77 35.05 5.53
N GLY A 292 -15.83 34.16 4.52
CA GLY A 292 -14.82 33.13 4.27
C GLY A 292 -14.95 31.88 5.14
N MET A 293 -15.91 31.83 6.07
CA MET A 293 -16.22 30.64 6.86
C MET A 293 -17.25 29.75 6.15
N ARG A 294 -17.22 28.44 6.40
CA ARG A 294 -18.24 27.51 5.91
C ARG A 294 -19.35 27.34 6.95
N ASN A 295 -20.60 27.24 6.48
CA ASN A 295 -21.71 26.77 7.31
C ASN A 295 -21.39 25.39 7.89
N GLN A 296 -21.95 25.07 9.06
CA GLN A 296 -21.78 23.75 9.64
C GLN A 296 -22.45 22.70 8.72
N PRO A 297 -21.69 21.75 8.13
CA PRO A 297 -22.28 20.68 7.35
C PRO A 297 -23.00 19.69 8.26
N ARG A 298 -23.92 18.91 7.66
CA ARG A 298 -24.56 17.80 8.35
C ARG A 298 -23.55 16.74 8.82
N PHE A 299 -22.47 16.55 8.05
CA PHE A 299 -21.36 15.67 8.40
C PHE A 299 -20.03 16.40 8.24
N ASP A 300 -19.28 16.52 9.34
CA ASP A 300 -17.98 17.19 9.35
C ASP A 300 -16.98 16.53 8.37
N PRO A 301 -16.23 17.32 7.57
CA PRO A 301 -15.13 16.84 6.73
C PRO A 301 -14.15 15.87 7.40
N ALA A 302 -13.88 16.01 8.69
CA ALA A 302 -13.05 15.08 9.45
C ALA A 302 -13.65 13.67 9.51
N ILE A 303 -14.98 13.55 9.47
CA ILE A 303 -15.69 12.27 9.50
C ILE A 303 -15.63 11.59 8.14
N TRP A 304 -15.71 12.30 7.01
CA TRP A 304 -15.81 11.64 5.70
C TRP A 304 -14.56 11.72 4.82
N SER A 305 -13.61 12.62 5.10
CA SER A 305 -12.33 12.62 4.40
C SER A 305 -11.59 11.31 4.65
N VAL A 306 -11.21 10.65 3.57
CA VAL A 306 -10.42 9.41 3.59
C VAL A 306 -8.93 9.68 3.35
N HIS A 307 -8.54 10.94 3.11
CA HIS A 307 -7.16 11.34 2.83
C HIS A 307 -6.19 10.90 3.93
N ARG A 308 -6.46 11.28 5.18
CA ARG A 308 -5.61 10.92 6.33
C ARG A 308 -5.56 9.41 6.56
N ARG A 309 -6.66 8.68 6.29
CA ARG A 309 -6.73 7.22 6.46
C ARG A 309 -5.84 6.48 5.46
N LYS A 310 -5.79 6.93 4.20
CA LYS A 310 -4.90 6.35 3.18
C LYS A 310 -3.42 6.50 3.54
N LEU A 311 -3.03 7.58 4.21
CA LEU A 311 -1.66 7.80 4.65
C LEU A 311 -1.27 6.86 5.81
N HIS A 312 -2.18 6.59 6.76
CA HIS A 312 -1.90 5.68 7.88
C HIS A 312 -1.93 4.19 7.51
N ILE A 313 -2.71 3.78 6.50
CA ILE A 313 -2.70 2.39 5.99
C ILE A 313 -1.33 2.02 5.40
N LYS A 314 -0.59 2.97 4.83
CA LYS A 314 0.77 2.72 4.31
C LYS A 314 1.81 2.47 5.41
N ASN A 315 1.52 2.82 6.66
CA ASN A 315 2.46 2.77 7.78
C ASN A 315 2.13 1.71 8.83
N SER A 316 1.07 0.92 8.62
CA SER A 316 0.63 -0.05 9.62
C SER A 316 0.32 -1.41 8.99
N ASN A 317 1.20 -2.37 9.28
CA ASN A 317 0.95 -3.78 8.98
C ASN A 317 -0.31 -4.22 9.73
N GLY A 318 -1.40 -4.51 8.99
CA GLY A 318 -2.49 -5.36 9.48
C GLY A 318 -3.43 -4.76 10.52
N HIS A 319 -4.08 -3.61 10.25
CA HIS A 319 -5.29 -3.26 11.01
C HIS A 319 -6.48 -4.07 10.50
N SER A 320 -6.93 -5.03 11.30
CA SER A 320 -8.22 -5.70 11.13
C SER A 320 -9.35 -4.68 11.21
N VAL A 321 -9.99 -4.40 10.08
CA VAL A 321 -11.18 -3.54 10.01
C VAL A 321 -12.37 -4.36 10.48
N VAL A 322 -12.82 -4.11 11.71
CA VAL A 322 -14.04 -4.74 12.23
C VAL A 322 -15.24 -4.02 11.65
N ARG A 323 -16.03 -4.72 10.84
CA ARG A 323 -17.29 -4.22 10.30
C ARG A 323 -18.43 -4.76 11.13
N ILE A 324 -19.25 -3.87 11.67
CA ILE A 324 -20.51 -4.22 12.32
C ILE A 324 -21.61 -3.97 11.30
N GLN A 325 -22.38 -4.99 10.97
CA GLN A 325 -23.52 -4.84 10.07
C GLN A 325 -24.80 -4.87 10.89
N ILE A 326 -25.51 -3.74 10.87
CA ILE A 326 -26.76 -3.57 11.61
C ILE A 326 -27.88 -3.43 10.59
N TYR A 327 -28.89 -4.30 10.71
CA TYR A 327 -30.07 -4.26 9.86
C TYR A 327 -31.23 -3.68 10.67
N GLY A 328 -31.79 -2.57 10.20
CA GLY A 328 -33.02 -1.98 10.71
C GLY A 328 -34.14 -2.22 9.70
N ASP A 329 -35.29 -2.67 10.17
CA ASP A 329 -36.41 -3.06 9.32
C ASP A 329 -37.03 -1.85 8.61
N SER A 330 -36.76 -1.75 7.32
CA SER A 330 -37.60 -1.09 6.32
C SER A 330 -37.18 -1.64 4.97
N SER A 331 -37.96 -2.61 4.49
CA SER A 331 -37.89 -3.29 3.18
C SER A 331 -36.58 -4.02 2.86
N ILE A 332 -36.61 -5.33 3.14
CA ILE A 332 -35.66 -6.33 2.63
C ILE A 332 -35.70 -6.33 1.10
N HIS A 333 -34.73 -5.67 0.46
CA HIS A 333 -34.35 -5.99 -0.91
C HIS A 333 -33.04 -6.76 -0.89
N TYR A 334 -33.15 -8.07 -1.16
CA TYR A 334 -32.04 -8.94 -1.51
C TYR A 334 -31.31 -8.35 -2.73
N GLU A 335 -30.11 -7.80 -2.53
CA GLU A 335 -29.18 -7.62 -3.65
C GLU A 335 -28.51 -8.97 -3.90
N LYS A 336 -28.97 -9.62 -4.99
CA LYS A 336 -28.35 -10.79 -5.60
C LYS A 336 -26.83 -10.62 -5.68
N ASN A 337 -26.12 -11.60 -5.13
CA ASN A 337 -24.75 -11.92 -5.54
C ASN A 337 -24.68 -11.94 -7.07
N ARG A 338 -23.86 -11.07 -7.65
CA ARG A 338 -23.33 -11.32 -9.00
C ARG A 338 -22.00 -12.03 -8.83
N SER A 339 -22.05 -13.29 -9.26
CA SER A 339 -20.95 -14.11 -9.78
C SER A 339 -19.92 -13.33 -10.56
#